data_AF-A0A3N9PBV6-F1
#
_entry.id   AF-A0A3N9PBV6-F1
#
_cell.length_a   1.000
_cell.length_b   1.000
_cell.length_c   1.000
_cell.angle_alpha   90.00
_cell.angle_beta   90.00
_cell.angle_gamma   90.00
#
_symmetry.space_group_name_H-M   'P 1'
#
loop_
_entity.id
_entity.type
_entity.pdbx_description
1 polymer ?
#
loop_
_entity_poly.entity_id
_entity_poly.type
_entity_poly.pdbx_seq_one_letter_code
_entity_poly.pdbx_strand_id
1 'polypeptide(L)'
;MKHIIPILIFVLFLGTLSAQDDYIELLRKDVTAEKTAVITEIMAFTDSESKIFWPLYREYDFERSKIDDQRVALIKDYAENFENVTDEKADEITKRSFKYRQQLVKLEQKYYKKMAKALSPKTAARFFQLDTQLNSLVTLQITSQLPLIEH
;
A
#
# COMPACT_ATOMS: atom_id res chain seq x y z
N MET A 1 -16.56 -15.06 20.28
CA MET A 1 -15.38 -14.32 20.79
C MET A 1 -14.89 -13.43 19.66
N LYS A 2 -15.34 -12.18 19.59
CA LYS A 2 -14.53 -10.98 19.93
C LYS A 2 -13.07 -11.07 19.46
N HIS A 3 -12.84 -10.86 18.17
CA HIS A 3 -11.55 -10.41 17.65
C HIS A 3 -11.74 -8.95 17.20
N ILE A 4 -11.80 -8.06 18.19
CA ILE A 4 -11.53 -6.65 17.97
C ILE A 4 -10.02 -6.59 17.83
N ILE A 5 -9.54 -6.43 16.59
CA ILE A 5 -8.14 -6.13 16.31
C ILE A 5 -7.85 -4.79 17.02
N PRO A 6 -6.92 -4.72 17.97
CA PRO A 6 -6.64 -3.47 18.64
C PRO A 6 -5.91 -2.56 17.63
N ILE A 7 -6.63 -1.54 17.14
CA ILE A 7 -6.03 -0.37 16.51
C ILE A 7 -5.23 0.32 17.62
N LEU A 8 -3.95 0.01 17.69
CA LEU A 8 -3.08 0.51 18.75
C LEU A 8 -1.71 0.79 18.17
N ILE A 9 -1.60 1.89 17.43
CA ILE A 9 -0.34 2.62 17.29
C ILE A 9 -0.66 4.12 17.35
N PHE A 10 -0.55 4.64 18.57
CA PHE A 10 -0.42 6.05 18.90
C PHE A 10 1.06 6.29 19.16
N VAL A 11 1.79 7.05 18.33
CA VAL A 11 3.11 7.57 18.73
C VAL A 11 3.41 8.92 18.07
N LEU A 12 3.79 9.87 18.93
CA LEU A 12 4.31 11.20 18.65
C LEU A 12 5.54 11.20 17.74
N PHE A 13 5.55 12.16 16.82
CA PHE A 13 6.60 12.49 15.87
C PHE A 13 7.76 13.28 16.53
N LEU A 14 8.67 12.61 17.26
CA LEU A 14 9.90 13.24 17.77
C LEU A 14 11.10 12.28 17.68
N GLY A 15 11.44 11.81 16.48
CA GLY A 15 12.63 10.99 16.21
C GLY A 15 13.48 11.58 15.08
N THR A 16 14.79 11.31 15.10
CA THR A 16 15.71 11.64 14.00
C THR A 16 15.26 10.96 12.69
N LEU A 17 15.44 11.61 11.53
CA LEU A 17 15.02 11.11 10.20
C LEU A 17 15.34 9.62 9.95
N SER A 18 16.54 9.13 10.32
CA SER A 18 16.92 7.72 10.17
C SER A 18 16.07 6.76 11.03
N ALA A 19 15.74 7.14 12.25
CA ALA A 19 14.89 6.32 13.13
C ALA A 19 13.44 6.25 12.62
N GLN A 20 12.99 7.28 11.89
CA GLN A 20 11.68 7.27 11.25
C GLN A 20 11.66 6.34 10.02
N ASP A 21 12.73 6.31 9.22
CA ASP A 21 12.84 5.41 8.07
C ASP A 21 12.87 3.93 8.49
N ASP A 22 13.68 3.59 9.49
CA ASP A 22 13.75 2.23 10.05
C ASP A 22 12.38 1.78 10.60
N TYR A 23 11.65 2.69 11.26
CA TYR A 23 10.32 2.43 11.78
C TYR A 23 9.29 2.20 10.66
N ILE A 24 9.32 3.01 9.60
CA ILE A 24 8.45 2.83 8.42
C ILE A 24 8.73 1.48 7.75
N GLU A 25 9.99 1.07 7.66
CA GLU A 25 10.36 -0.24 7.11
C GLU A 25 9.81 -1.39 7.98
N LEU A 26 9.89 -1.28 9.30
CA LEU A 26 9.31 -2.26 10.22
C LEU A 26 7.79 -2.38 10.05
N LEU A 27 7.08 -1.24 10.04
CA LEU A 27 5.62 -1.22 9.82
C LEU A 27 5.25 -1.82 8.47
N ARG A 28 6.02 -1.51 7.42
CA ARG A 28 5.81 -2.08 6.08
C ARG A 28 5.94 -3.60 6.11
N LYS A 29 6.97 -4.12 6.78
CA LYS A 29 7.18 -5.56 6.94
C LYS A 29 6.01 -6.23 7.65
N ASP A 30 5.51 -5.63 8.72
CA ASP A 30 4.35 -6.16 9.47
C ASP A 30 3.09 -6.17 8.60
N VAL A 31 2.80 -5.08 7.90
CA VAL A 31 1.67 -5.01 6.95
C VAL A 31 1.82 -6.06 5.84
N THR A 32 3.02 -6.23 5.26
CA THR A 32 3.25 -7.25 4.23
C THR A 32 3.03 -8.67 4.78
N ALA A 33 3.46 -8.95 6.02
CA ALA A 33 3.23 -10.23 6.67
C ALA A 33 1.73 -10.51 6.91
N GLU A 34 0.99 -9.53 7.43
CA GLU A 34 -0.46 -9.63 7.63
C GLU A 34 -1.20 -9.82 6.30
N LYS A 35 -0.87 -9.03 5.28
CA LYS A 35 -1.45 -9.20 3.94
C LYS A 35 -1.18 -10.60 3.38
N THR A 36 0.04 -11.11 3.55
CA THR A 36 0.42 -12.46 3.12
C THR A 36 -0.43 -13.52 3.82
N ALA A 37 -0.64 -13.39 5.13
CA ALA A 37 -1.49 -14.31 5.90
C ALA A 37 -2.95 -14.27 5.41
N VAL A 38 -3.52 -13.07 5.23
CA VAL A 38 -4.89 -12.92 4.74
C VAL A 38 -5.06 -13.46 3.32
N ILE A 39 -4.09 -13.19 2.42
CA ILE A 39 -4.11 -13.73 1.05
C ILE A 39 -4.07 -15.25 1.08
N THR A 40 -3.20 -15.84 1.92
CA THR A 40 -3.09 -17.30 2.06
C THR A 40 -4.43 -17.92 2.46
N GLU A 41 -5.04 -17.39 3.53
CA GLU A 41 -6.29 -17.90 4.09
C GLU A 41 -7.47 -17.72 3.11
N ILE A 42 -7.66 -16.51 2.60
CA ILE A 42 -8.84 -16.19 1.79
C ILE A 42 -8.75 -16.81 0.40
N MET A 43 -7.58 -16.79 -0.24
CA MET A 43 -7.46 -17.33 -1.59
C MET A 43 -7.59 -18.85 -1.59
N ALA A 44 -7.16 -19.53 -0.52
CA ALA A 44 -7.26 -20.98 -0.36
C ALA A 44 -6.76 -21.73 -1.61
N PHE A 45 -5.59 -21.33 -2.11
CA PHE A 45 -4.98 -21.91 -3.30
C PHE A 45 -4.66 -23.39 -3.09
N THR A 46 -4.82 -24.19 -4.15
CA THR A 46 -4.21 -25.52 -4.21
C THR A 46 -2.68 -25.44 -4.16
N ASP A 47 -2.01 -26.55 -3.86
CA ASP A 47 -0.53 -26.61 -3.86
C ASP A 47 0.07 -26.21 -5.22
N SER A 48 -0.59 -26.57 -6.32
CA SER A 48 -0.15 -26.22 -7.67
C SER A 48 -0.33 -24.73 -7.95
N GLU A 49 -1.47 -24.14 -7.60
CA GLU A 49 -1.71 -22.71 -7.73
C GLU A 49 -0.76 -21.90 -6.85
N SER A 50 -0.52 -22.32 -5.61
CA SER A 50 0.40 -21.66 -4.67
C SER A 50 1.82 -21.56 -5.24
N LYS A 51 2.33 -22.65 -5.83
CA LYS A 51 3.68 -22.69 -6.45
C LYS A 51 3.83 -21.70 -7.60
N ILE A 52 2.73 -21.36 -8.28
CA ILE A 52 2.70 -20.38 -9.38
C ILE A 52 2.45 -18.96 -8.86
N PHE A 53 1.52 -18.80 -7.93
CA PHE A 53 1.08 -17.50 -7.43
C PHE A 53 2.17 -16.78 -6.64
N TRP A 54 2.79 -17.45 -5.66
CA TRP A 54 3.71 -16.78 -4.73
C TRP A 54 4.93 -16.13 -5.39
N PRO A 55 5.58 -16.74 -6.40
CA PRO A 55 6.62 -16.06 -7.18
C PRO A 55 6.13 -14.77 -7.86
N LEU A 56 4.94 -14.80 -8.48
CA LEU A 56 4.35 -13.63 -9.14
C LEU A 56 3.95 -12.54 -8.14
N TYR A 57 3.41 -12.94 -6.99
CA TYR A 57 3.07 -12.02 -5.92
C TYR A 57 4.31 -11.31 -5.36
N ARG A 58 5.41 -12.03 -5.12
CA ARG A 58 6.67 -11.40 -4.66
C ARG A 58 7.24 -10.40 -5.66
N GLU A 59 7.17 -10.71 -6.96
CA GLU A 59 7.59 -9.78 -8.02
C GLU A 59 6.69 -8.53 -8.03
N TYR A 60 5.36 -8.71 -7.91
CA TYR A 60 4.38 -7.63 -7.79
C TYR A 60 4.62 -6.75 -6.56
N ASP A 61 4.76 -7.36 -5.38
CA ASP A 61 4.95 -6.67 -4.10
C ASP A 61 6.26 -5.88 -4.09
N PHE A 62 7.33 -6.44 -4.63
CA PHE A 62 8.59 -5.73 -4.79
C PHE A 62 8.48 -4.53 -5.74
N GLU A 63 7.88 -4.68 -6.93
CA GLU A 63 7.68 -3.54 -7.83
C GLU A 63 6.76 -2.48 -7.22
N ARG A 64 5.75 -2.92 -6.47
CA ARG A 64 4.81 -2.04 -5.79
C ARG A 64 5.47 -1.24 -4.68
N SER A 65 6.34 -1.85 -3.88
CA SER A 65 7.05 -1.18 -2.79
C SER A 65 7.77 0.10 -3.26
N LYS A 66 8.34 0.08 -4.46
CA LYS A 66 9.01 1.25 -5.08
C LYS A 66 8.05 2.39 -5.42
N ILE A 67 6.80 2.07 -5.74
CA ILE A 67 5.74 3.07 -5.97
C ILE A 67 5.24 3.58 -4.62
N ASP A 68 5.09 2.70 -3.64
CA ASP A 68 4.69 3.06 -2.29
C ASP A 68 5.74 3.95 -1.59
N ASP A 69 7.04 3.82 -1.90
CA ASP A 69 8.08 4.75 -1.46
C ASP A 69 7.82 6.19 -1.93
N GLN A 70 7.31 6.38 -3.16
CA GLN A 70 6.93 7.72 -3.65
C GLN A 70 5.73 8.28 -2.88
N ARG A 71 4.79 7.41 -2.50
CA ARG A 71 3.64 7.78 -1.67
C ARG A 71 4.11 8.20 -0.27
N VAL A 72 5.01 7.44 0.34
CA VAL A 72 5.60 7.80 1.65
C VAL A 72 6.31 9.15 1.57
N ALA A 73 7.14 9.37 0.54
CA ALA A 73 7.82 10.64 0.34
C ALA A 73 6.84 11.81 0.16
N LEU A 74 5.72 11.60 -0.54
CA LEU A 74 4.68 12.62 -0.68
C LEU A 74 3.98 12.93 0.65
N ILE A 75 3.70 11.90 1.46
CA ILE A 75 3.08 12.08 2.79
C ILE A 75 4.02 12.84 3.73
N LYS A 76 5.32 12.52 3.73
CA LYS A 76 6.32 13.23 4.53
C LYS A 76 6.40 14.71 4.13
N ASP A 77 6.55 14.97 2.82
CA ASP A 77 6.59 16.33 2.28
C ASP A 77 5.33 17.13 2.61
N TYR A 78 4.14 16.50 2.60
CA TYR A 78 2.92 17.15 3.05
C TYR A 78 2.92 17.42 4.55
N ALA A 79 3.28 16.43 5.38
CA ALA A 79 3.31 16.57 6.84
C ALA A 79 4.33 17.61 7.34
N GLU A 80 5.38 17.89 6.58
CA GLU A 80 6.36 18.94 6.90
C GLU A 80 5.90 20.36 6.50
N ASN A 81 4.95 20.49 5.58
CA ASN A 81 4.59 21.77 4.97
C ASN A 81 3.09 22.12 5.07
N PHE A 82 2.27 21.31 5.76
CA PHE A 82 0.81 21.43 5.70
C PHE A 82 0.25 22.73 6.30
N GLU A 83 0.98 23.39 7.21
CA GLU A 83 0.50 24.62 7.88
C GLU A 83 0.42 25.83 6.96
N ASN A 84 1.20 25.88 5.87
CA ASN A 84 1.24 27.02 4.94
C ASN A 84 1.43 26.54 3.48
N VAL A 85 0.51 25.71 2.99
CA VAL A 85 0.56 25.20 1.61
C VAL A 85 0.17 26.30 0.64
N THR A 86 1.10 26.72 -0.23
CA THR A 86 0.79 27.65 -1.33
C THR A 86 0.04 26.95 -2.46
N ASP A 87 -0.60 27.71 -3.35
CA ASP A 87 -1.27 27.18 -4.54
C ASP A 87 -0.33 26.32 -5.40
N GLU A 88 0.92 26.75 -5.58
CA GLU A 88 1.92 26.01 -6.34
C GLU A 88 2.24 24.67 -5.66
N LYS A 89 2.35 24.66 -4.33
CA LYS A 89 2.62 23.43 -3.57
C LYS A 89 1.41 22.48 -3.59
N ALA A 90 0.20 23.01 -3.48
CA ALA A 90 -1.03 22.24 -3.59
C ALA A 90 -1.14 21.55 -4.97
N ASP A 91 -0.84 22.26 -6.05
CA ASP A 91 -0.79 21.72 -7.41
C ASP A 91 0.30 20.64 -7.54
N GLU A 92 1.50 20.88 -7.01
CA GLU A 92 2.62 19.92 -7.03
C GLU A 92 2.25 18.61 -6.32
N ILE A 93 1.76 18.70 -5.08
CA ILE A 93 1.35 17.55 -4.26
C ILE A 93 0.26 16.77 -4.98
N THR A 94 -0.74 17.47 -5.51
CA THR A 94 -1.86 16.86 -6.23
C THR A 94 -1.39 16.13 -7.47
N LYS A 95 -0.51 16.73 -8.30
CA LYS A 95 0.05 16.10 -9.50
C LYS A 95 0.91 14.89 -9.18
N ARG A 96 1.77 14.97 -8.16
CA ARG A 96 2.55 13.82 -7.67
C ARG A 96 1.63 12.70 -7.20
N SER A 97 0.52 13.06 -6.54
CA SER A 97 -0.47 12.10 -6.08
C SER A 97 -1.15 11.35 -7.24
N PHE A 98 -1.53 12.06 -8.31
CA PHE A 98 -2.06 11.42 -9.53
C PHE A 98 -1.02 10.53 -10.20
N LYS A 99 0.24 10.97 -10.25
CA LYS A 99 1.32 10.23 -10.91
C LYS A 99 1.55 8.86 -10.27
N TYR A 100 1.69 8.77 -8.95
CA TYR A 100 1.92 7.46 -8.32
C TYR A 100 0.68 6.56 -8.46
N ARG A 101 -0.55 7.10 -8.36
CA ARG A 101 -1.79 6.33 -8.58
C ARG A 101 -1.87 5.75 -9.99
N GLN A 102 -1.47 6.51 -11.01
CA GLN A 102 -1.39 5.98 -12.38
C GLN A 102 -0.35 4.87 -12.50
N GLN A 103 0.78 4.96 -11.80
CA GLN A 103 1.78 3.90 -11.77
C GLN A 103 1.23 2.62 -11.11
N LEU A 104 0.49 2.76 -9.99
CA LEU A 104 -0.15 1.63 -9.32
C LEU A 104 -1.13 0.90 -10.25
N VAL A 105 -2.05 1.62 -10.90
CA VAL A 105 -3.01 1.01 -11.84
C VAL A 105 -2.30 0.30 -12.98
N LYS A 106 -1.22 0.89 -13.54
CA LYS A 106 -0.42 0.23 -14.59
C LYS A 106 0.24 -1.05 -14.08
N LEU A 107 0.75 -1.04 -12.85
CA LEU A 107 1.34 -2.21 -12.21
C LEU A 107 0.30 -3.31 -12.01
N GLU A 108 -0.86 -2.98 -11.45
CA GLU A 108 -1.97 -3.92 -11.25
C GLU A 108 -2.41 -4.54 -12.58
N GLN A 109 -2.57 -3.74 -13.64
CA GLN A 109 -2.91 -4.24 -14.98
C GLN A 109 -1.85 -5.21 -15.53
N LYS A 110 -0.56 -4.89 -15.34
CA LYS A 110 0.56 -5.76 -15.75
C LYS A 110 0.48 -7.12 -15.03
N TYR A 111 0.29 -7.11 -13.72
CA TYR A 111 0.29 -8.34 -12.93
C TYR A 111 -1.01 -9.13 -13.00
N TYR A 112 -2.16 -8.47 -13.21
CA TYR A 112 -3.41 -9.12 -13.58
C TYR A 112 -3.23 -9.96 -14.84
N LYS A 113 -2.66 -9.40 -15.91
CA LYS A 113 -2.40 -10.13 -17.16
C LYS A 113 -1.48 -11.34 -16.95
N LYS A 114 -0.39 -11.17 -16.19
CA LYS A 114 0.54 -12.27 -15.86
C LYS A 114 -0.16 -13.38 -15.07
N MET A 115 -0.84 -13.05 -13.99
CA MET A 115 -1.51 -14.01 -13.11
C MET A 115 -2.70 -14.68 -13.79
N ALA A 116 -3.49 -13.95 -14.57
CA ALA A 116 -4.62 -14.50 -15.32
C ALA A 116 -4.18 -15.55 -16.34
N LYS A 117 -3.01 -15.35 -16.96
CA LYS A 117 -2.40 -16.31 -17.90
C LYS A 117 -1.82 -17.54 -17.19
N ALA A 118 -1.19 -17.36 -16.03
CA ALA A 118 -0.50 -18.43 -15.32
C ALA A 118 -1.42 -19.30 -14.44
N LEU A 119 -2.54 -18.73 -13.98
CA LEU A 119 -3.53 -19.39 -13.13
C LEU A 119 -4.87 -19.46 -13.89
N SER A 120 -5.76 -18.51 -13.62
CA SER A 120 -6.97 -18.27 -14.39
C SER A 120 -7.41 -16.81 -14.23
N PRO A 121 -8.19 -16.25 -15.17
CA PRO A 121 -8.75 -14.91 -15.01
C PRO A 121 -9.58 -14.75 -13.72
N LYS A 122 -10.32 -15.79 -13.31
CA LYS A 122 -11.14 -15.78 -12.08
C LYS A 122 -10.26 -15.72 -10.82
N THR A 123 -9.21 -16.53 -10.78
CA THR A 123 -8.24 -16.55 -9.68
C THR A 123 -7.52 -15.20 -9.55
N ALA A 124 -7.04 -14.65 -10.67
CA ALA A 124 -6.38 -13.34 -10.69
C ALA A 124 -7.33 -12.22 -10.26
N ALA A 125 -8.57 -12.19 -10.77
CA ALA A 125 -9.56 -11.18 -10.39
C ALA A 125 -9.87 -11.22 -8.88
N ARG A 126 -10.04 -12.43 -8.30
CA ARG A 126 -10.28 -12.61 -6.87
C ARG A 126 -9.12 -12.06 -6.02
N PHE A 127 -7.88 -12.32 -6.43
CA PHE A 127 -6.70 -11.75 -5.77
C PHE A 127 -6.72 -10.21 -5.81
N PHE A 128 -6.93 -9.59 -6.97
CA PHE A 128 -6.91 -8.13 -7.07
C PHE A 128 -8.09 -7.45 -6.34
N GLN A 129 -9.24 -8.13 -6.24
CA GLN A 129 -10.34 -7.69 -5.37
C GLN A 129 -9.90 -7.66 -3.90
N LEU A 130 -9.28 -8.74 -3.42
CA LEU A 130 -8.77 -8.82 -2.05
C LEU A 130 -7.66 -7.79 -1.80
N ASP A 131 -6.69 -7.68 -2.70
CA ASP A 131 -5.59 -6.72 -2.57
C ASP A 131 -6.11 -5.28 -2.51
N THR A 132 -7.09 -4.92 -3.36
CA THR A 132 -7.74 -3.60 -3.32
C THR A 132 -8.41 -3.32 -1.98
N GLN A 133 -9.11 -4.31 -1.40
CA GLN A 133 -9.74 -4.16 -0.08
C GLN A 133 -8.70 -3.90 1.01
N LEU A 134 -7.63 -4.71 1.05
CA LEU A 134 -6.54 -4.56 2.01
C LEU A 134 -5.86 -3.19 1.88
N ASN A 135 -5.57 -2.76 0.66
CA ASN A 135 -4.92 -1.46 0.42
C ASN A 135 -5.82 -0.27 0.75
N SER A 136 -7.13 -0.41 0.59
CA SER A 136 -8.09 0.64 0.93
C SER A 136 -8.12 0.86 2.44
N LEU A 137 -8.02 -0.21 3.24
CA LEU A 137 -7.91 -0.12 4.71
C LEU A 137 -6.62 0.60 5.13
N VAL A 138 -5.47 0.18 4.58
CA VAL A 138 -4.19 0.85 4.83
C VAL A 138 -4.25 2.31 4.41
N THR A 139 -4.89 2.59 3.28
CA THR A 139 -5.01 3.96 2.78
C THR A 139 -5.84 4.82 3.70
N LEU A 140 -7.01 4.34 4.12
CA LEU A 140 -7.87 5.06 5.05
C LEU A 140 -7.14 5.36 6.36
N GLN A 141 -6.42 4.38 6.92
CA GLN A 141 -5.64 4.53 8.15
C GLN A 141 -4.59 5.63 8.06
N ILE A 142 -3.95 5.79 6.90
CA ILE A 142 -2.95 6.83 6.64
C ILE A 142 -3.64 8.18 6.42
N THR A 143 -4.62 8.25 5.52
CA THR A 143 -5.21 9.53 5.11
C THR A 143 -6.10 10.14 6.17
N SER A 144 -6.67 9.35 7.09
CA SER A 144 -7.44 9.87 8.23
C SER A 144 -6.59 10.66 9.23
N GLN A 145 -5.27 10.57 9.15
CA GLN A 145 -4.33 11.30 10.00
C GLN A 145 -3.81 12.58 9.35
N LEU A 146 -4.10 12.80 8.06
CA LEU A 146 -3.62 13.95 7.32
C LEU A 146 -4.70 15.04 7.29
N PRO A 147 -4.39 16.28 7.71
CA PRO A 147 -5.34 17.38 7.58
C PRO A 147 -5.63 17.66 6.11
N LEU A 148 -6.78 18.25 5.81
CA LEU A 148 -7.06 18.77 4.47
C LEU A 148 -6.34 20.12 4.30
N ILE A 149 -5.98 20.45 3.06
CA ILE A 149 -5.47 21.78 2.72
C ILE A 149 -6.59 22.81 3.01
N GLU A 150 -6.26 23.85 3.76
CA GLU A 150 -7.16 24.97 4.03
C GLU A 150 -7.34 25.85 2.79
N HIS A 151 -8.47 26.55 2.69
CA HIS A 151 -8.84 27.39 1.55
C HIS A 151 -8.85 28.86 1.93
#